data_AF-A0AA38EDV3-F1
#
_entry.id   AF-A0AA38EDV3-F1
#
_cell.length_a   1.000
_cell.length_b   1.000
_cell.length_c   1.000
_cell.angle_alpha   90.00
_cell.angle_beta   90.00
_cell.angle_gamma   90.00
#
_symmetry.space_group_name_H-M   'P 1'
#
loop_
_entity.id
_entity.type
_entity.pdbx_description
1 polymer ?
#
loop_
_entity_poly.entity_id
_entity_poly.type
_entity_poly.pdbx_seq_one_letter_code
_entity_poly.pdbx_strand_id
1 'polypeptide(L)'
;MKCAPLLLAILAPAAGLLGASPPAQAATCADVEVVFARGTTEPPGIGRIGKAFVDALRHDLGTKTVGVYAVNYPASTDFPTGVQGVVDGSTHIATTSANCPNTKLVLGGYSQGAAVVGFVTADAIPAGYAVPPGTPLPLPSGVADRVAAVALFGKPSPKFMAAIDEPAVPLGPAYVGKTIDLCATGDPICSQEGGSSAAHSMYAGNGMVQQAADFVATRVA
;
A
#
# COMPACT_ATOMS: atom_id res chain seq x y z
N MET A 1 -50.42 29.70 -64.90
CA MET A 1 -50.08 28.27 -65.13
C MET A 1 -48.58 28.14 -65.35
N LYS A 2 -47.87 27.57 -64.38
CA LYS A 2 -46.53 26.94 -64.51
C LYS A 2 -46.27 26.19 -63.20
N CYS A 3 -46.21 24.88 -63.29
CA CYS A 3 -46.08 23.92 -62.18
C CYS A 3 -44.66 23.95 -61.60
N ALA A 4 -44.53 23.84 -60.27
CA ALA A 4 -43.27 23.54 -59.59
C ALA A 4 -43.29 22.07 -59.11
N PRO A 5 -42.21 21.29 -59.30
CA PRO A 5 -42.19 19.87 -58.96
C PRO A 5 -41.92 19.64 -57.47
N LEU A 6 -42.61 18.63 -56.93
CA LEU A 6 -42.52 18.12 -55.57
C LEU A 6 -41.22 17.29 -55.42
N LEU A 7 -40.29 17.70 -54.55
CA LEU A 7 -39.14 16.87 -54.17
C LEU A 7 -39.56 15.83 -53.12
N LEU A 8 -39.46 14.54 -53.48
CA LEU A 8 -39.57 13.42 -52.54
C LEU A 8 -38.24 13.26 -51.77
N ALA A 9 -38.27 13.40 -50.45
CA ALA A 9 -37.14 13.05 -49.58
C ALA A 9 -37.19 11.55 -49.25
N ILE A 10 -36.15 10.81 -49.63
CA ILE A 10 -35.98 9.39 -49.30
C ILE A 10 -35.19 9.29 -48.00
N LEU A 11 -35.82 8.89 -46.89
CA LEU A 11 -35.12 8.48 -45.66
C LEU A 11 -34.61 7.05 -45.82
N ALA A 12 -33.29 6.86 -45.79
CA ALA A 12 -32.68 5.55 -45.61
C ALA A 12 -32.56 5.23 -44.11
N PRO A 13 -32.93 4.02 -43.63
CA PRO A 13 -32.69 3.64 -42.25
C PRO A 13 -31.22 3.24 -42.05
N ALA A 14 -30.52 3.95 -41.17
CA ALA A 14 -29.21 3.56 -40.69
C ALA A 14 -29.37 2.36 -39.73
N ALA A 15 -29.04 1.15 -40.21
CA ALA A 15 -28.94 -0.02 -39.36
C ALA A 15 -27.73 0.11 -38.43
N GLY A 16 -27.98 0.33 -37.14
CA GLY A 16 -26.93 0.38 -36.12
C GLY A 16 -26.31 -1.00 -35.92
N LEU A 17 -25.00 -1.11 -36.15
CA LEU A 17 -24.20 -2.25 -35.73
C LEU A 17 -24.08 -2.21 -34.19
N LEU A 18 -24.89 -3.01 -33.50
CA LEU A 18 -24.69 -3.33 -32.09
C LEU A 18 -23.45 -4.22 -31.98
N GLY A 19 -22.27 -3.60 -31.86
CA GLY A 19 -21.04 -4.31 -31.50
C GLY A 19 -21.19 -4.86 -30.08
N ALA A 20 -21.13 -6.18 -29.93
CA ALA A 20 -21.06 -6.83 -28.63
C ALA A 20 -19.84 -6.28 -27.88
N SER A 21 -20.08 -5.67 -26.71
CA SER A 21 -18.98 -5.30 -25.81
C SER A 21 -18.26 -6.58 -25.38
N PRO A 22 -16.91 -6.62 -25.37
CA PRO A 22 -16.19 -7.76 -24.83
C PRO A 22 -16.65 -7.99 -23.38
N PRO A 23 -16.79 -9.25 -22.93
CA PRO A 23 -17.16 -9.53 -21.55
C PRO A 23 -16.14 -8.86 -20.64
N ALA A 24 -16.63 -8.05 -19.71
CA ALA A 24 -15.80 -7.53 -18.64
C ALA A 24 -15.27 -8.73 -17.85
N GLN A 25 -13.99 -9.06 -18.02
CA GLN A 25 -13.34 -9.98 -17.11
C GLN A 25 -13.24 -9.24 -15.77
N ALA A 26 -14.01 -9.70 -14.79
CA ALA A 26 -13.75 -9.31 -13.41
C ALA A 26 -12.28 -9.64 -13.13
N ALA A 27 -11.50 -8.65 -12.69
CA ALA A 27 -10.17 -8.93 -12.18
C ALA A 27 -10.32 -10.00 -11.09
N THR A 28 -9.66 -11.14 -11.25
CA THR A 28 -9.67 -12.18 -10.23
C THR A 28 -8.95 -11.62 -9.01
N CYS A 29 -9.70 -11.27 -7.97
CA CYS A 29 -9.16 -10.81 -6.70
C CYS A 29 -8.22 -11.86 -6.12
N ALA A 30 -7.04 -11.44 -5.65
CA ALA A 30 -6.09 -12.34 -5.01
C ALA A 30 -6.61 -12.78 -3.63
N ASP A 31 -6.19 -13.95 -3.15
CA ASP A 31 -6.47 -14.40 -1.78
C ASP A 31 -5.87 -13.42 -0.76
N VAL A 32 -4.65 -12.95 -1.04
CA VAL A 32 -3.89 -11.99 -0.26
C VAL A 32 -3.34 -10.90 -1.17
N GLU A 33 -3.41 -9.64 -0.74
CA GLU A 33 -2.71 -8.54 -1.40
C GLU A 33 -1.77 -7.84 -0.42
N VAL A 34 -0.51 -7.73 -0.83
CA VAL A 34 0.53 -7.01 -0.08
C VAL A 34 0.64 -5.59 -0.63
N VAL A 35 0.26 -4.61 0.18
CA VAL A 35 0.45 -3.17 -0.08
C VAL A 35 1.76 -2.76 0.57
N PHE A 36 2.82 -2.59 -0.23
CA PHE A 36 4.18 -2.35 0.28
C PHE A 36 4.72 -0.97 -0.08
N ALA A 37 5.20 -0.23 0.91
CA ALA A 37 5.91 1.04 0.74
C ALA A 37 7.43 0.85 0.86
N ARG A 38 8.14 1.17 -0.24
CA ARG A 38 9.61 1.08 -0.32
C ARG A 38 10.33 2.12 0.54
N GLY A 39 11.62 1.93 0.79
CA GLY A 39 12.45 2.88 1.52
C GLY A 39 12.97 4.04 0.66
N THR A 40 13.57 5.02 1.32
CA THR A 40 14.13 6.23 0.68
C THR A 40 15.17 5.87 -0.38
N THR A 41 15.13 6.57 -1.50
CA THR A 41 15.94 6.40 -2.72
C THR A 41 15.79 5.07 -3.46
N GLU A 42 14.92 4.17 -3.00
CA GLU A 42 14.63 2.96 -3.78
C GLU A 42 13.88 3.32 -5.08
N PRO A 43 14.18 2.64 -6.21
CA PRO A 43 13.45 2.85 -7.46
C PRO A 43 11.96 2.45 -7.32
N PRO A 44 11.07 2.96 -8.20
CA PRO A 44 9.66 2.56 -8.19
C PRO A 44 9.46 1.04 -8.12
N GLY A 45 8.52 0.61 -7.28
CA GLY A 45 8.30 -0.79 -6.91
C GLY A 45 8.28 -0.98 -5.39
N ILE A 46 8.38 -2.23 -4.94
CA ILE A 46 8.34 -2.60 -3.51
C ILE A 46 9.72 -2.60 -2.84
N GLY A 47 10.77 -2.22 -3.56
CA GLY A 47 12.14 -2.23 -3.05
C GLY A 47 12.70 -3.64 -2.80
N ARG A 48 13.96 -3.70 -2.35
CA ARG A 48 14.66 -4.96 -2.10
C ARG A 48 14.06 -5.72 -0.92
N ILE A 49 13.72 -5.01 0.16
CA ILE A 49 13.16 -5.61 1.37
C ILE A 49 11.74 -6.11 1.10
N GLY A 50 10.90 -5.31 0.44
CA GLY A 50 9.55 -5.73 0.06
C GLY A 50 9.55 -6.94 -0.87
N LYS A 51 10.49 -7.00 -1.82
CA LYS A 51 10.64 -8.18 -2.69
C LYS A 51 10.98 -9.44 -1.89
N ALA A 52 11.99 -9.36 -1.01
CA ALA A 52 12.38 -10.51 -0.18
C ALA A 52 11.22 -10.97 0.72
N PHE A 53 10.47 -10.04 1.30
CA PHE A 53 9.29 -10.32 2.11
C PHE A 53 8.17 -10.98 1.31
N VAL A 54 7.82 -10.46 0.14
CA VAL A 54 6.78 -11.05 -0.72
C VAL A 54 7.18 -12.44 -1.21
N ASP A 55 8.46 -12.65 -1.57
CA ASP A 55 8.94 -13.96 -2.02
C ASP A 55 8.85 -15.00 -0.90
N ALA A 56 9.26 -14.65 0.33
CA ALA A 56 9.12 -15.50 1.50
C ALA A 56 7.65 -15.80 1.82
N LEU A 57 6.78 -14.78 1.81
CA LEU A 57 5.36 -14.95 2.08
C LEU A 57 4.69 -15.86 1.04
N ARG A 58 5.03 -15.71 -0.25
CA ARG A 58 4.50 -16.59 -1.31
C ARG A 58 4.92 -18.04 -1.10
N HIS A 59 6.15 -18.27 -0.65
CA HIS A 59 6.61 -19.60 -0.30
C HIS A 59 5.77 -20.20 0.83
N ASP A 60 5.51 -19.42 1.89
CA ASP A 60 4.81 -19.92 3.07
C ASP A 60 3.30 -20.12 2.85
N LEU A 61 2.70 -19.39 1.90
CA LEU A 61 1.27 -19.48 1.58
C LEU A 61 0.92 -20.54 0.52
N GLY A 62 1.92 -21.19 -0.09
CA GLY A 62 1.73 -22.29 -1.02
C GLY A 62 0.86 -21.92 -2.22
N THR A 63 -0.36 -22.44 -2.28
CA THR A 63 -1.26 -22.27 -3.44
C THR A 63 -2.08 -20.99 -3.42
N LYS A 64 -2.07 -20.20 -2.33
CA LYS A 64 -2.80 -18.93 -2.29
C LYS A 64 -2.17 -17.92 -3.25
N THR A 65 -3.03 -17.20 -3.96
CA THR A 65 -2.60 -16.10 -4.83
C THR A 65 -2.20 -14.89 -4.00
N VAL A 66 -0.99 -14.37 -4.24
CA VAL A 66 -0.47 -13.17 -3.56
C VAL A 66 -0.27 -12.05 -4.58
N GLY A 67 -1.22 -11.12 -4.58
CA GLY A 67 -1.14 -9.84 -5.27
C GLY A 67 -0.19 -8.89 -4.56
N VAL A 68 0.37 -7.93 -5.30
CA VAL A 68 1.31 -6.95 -4.75
C VAL A 68 0.99 -5.59 -5.33
N TYR A 69 0.81 -4.63 -4.45
CA TYR A 69 0.75 -3.22 -4.80
C TYR A 69 1.96 -2.49 -4.24
N ALA A 70 2.70 -1.82 -5.12
CA ALA A 70 3.77 -0.93 -4.73
C ALA A 70 3.20 0.46 -4.51
N VAL A 71 3.25 0.94 -3.26
CA VAL A 71 2.81 2.30 -2.92
C VAL A 71 3.62 3.30 -3.75
N ASN A 72 2.90 4.12 -4.50
CA ASN A 72 3.45 5.05 -5.46
C ASN A 72 3.65 6.43 -4.81
N TYR A 73 4.89 6.72 -4.50
CA TYR A 73 5.30 7.99 -3.91
C TYR A 73 6.78 8.26 -4.22
N PRO A 74 7.30 9.47 -3.96
CA PRO A 74 8.68 9.83 -4.34
C PRO A 74 9.75 8.97 -3.68
N ALA A 75 9.52 8.52 -2.45
CA ALA A 75 10.53 7.86 -1.62
C ALA A 75 11.87 8.62 -1.62
N SER A 76 11.82 9.92 -1.37
CA SER A 76 12.99 10.82 -1.46
C SER A 76 13.41 11.31 -0.07
N THR A 77 14.54 12.02 -0.01
CA THR A 77 15.00 12.71 1.21
C THR A 77 14.22 13.99 1.50
N ASP A 78 13.29 14.38 0.63
CA ASP A 78 12.27 15.39 0.93
C ASP A 78 11.15 14.71 1.72
N PHE A 79 11.43 14.40 2.99
CA PHE A 79 10.58 13.57 3.86
C PHE A 79 9.10 13.99 3.92
N PRO A 80 8.73 15.30 3.90
CA PRO A 80 7.33 15.72 3.88
C PRO A 80 6.54 15.14 2.69
N THR A 81 7.19 14.81 1.57
CA THR A 81 6.54 14.19 0.41
C THR A 81 6.05 12.76 0.68
N GLY A 82 6.44 12.15 1.81
CA GLY A 82 5.94 10.85 2.26
C GLY A 82 4.41 10.80 2.37
N VAL A 83 3.75 11.95 2.60
CA VAL A 83 2.29 12.04 2.62
C VAL A 83 1.63 11.57 1.33
N GLN A 84 2.32 11.69 0.19
CA GLN A 84 1.82 11.18 -1.09
C GLN A 84 1.67 9.65 -1.06
N GLY A 85 2.57 8.94 -0.38
CA GLY A 85 2.47 7.49 -0.19
C GLY A 85 1.37 7.11 0.79
N VAL A 86 1.07 7.95 1.77
CA VAL A 86 -0.05 7.73 2.69
C VAL A 86 -1.37 7.87 1.95
N VAL A 87 -1.50 8.89 1.11
CA VAL A 87 -2.69 9.09 0.25
C VAL A 87 -2.86 7.93 -0.74
N ASP A 88 -1.81 7.57 -1.47
CA ASP A 88 -1.83 6.49 -2.45
C ASP A 88 -2.16 5.14 -1.79
N GLY A 89 -1.43 4.76 -0.73
CA GLY A 89 -1.64 3.51 -0.02
C GLY A 89 -3.03 3.41 0.61
N SER A 90 -3.51 4.45 1.30
CA SER A 90 -4.85 4.43 1.91
C SER A 90 -5.97 4.36 0.86
N THR A 91 -5.81 5.07 -0.26
CA THR A 91 -6.76 5.04 -1.38
C THR A 91 -6.81 3.66 -2.01
N HIS A 92 -5.65 3.02 -2.24
CA HIS A 92 -5.59 1.68 -2.79
C HIS A 92 -6.24 0.66 -1.83
N ILE A 93 -5.91 0.70 -0.54
CA ILE A 93 -6.49 -0.16 0.49
C ILE A 93 -8.02 -0.06 0.54
N ALA A 94 -8.56 1.16 0.52
CA ALA A 94 -10.00 1.40 0.48
C ALA A 94 -10.64 0.85 -0.81
N THR A 95 -9.97 1.04 -1.94
CA THR A 95 -10.42 0.57 -3.26
C THR A 95 -10.43 -0.97 -3.33
N THR A 96 -9.35 -1.64 -2.93
CA THR A 96 -9.29 -3.10 -2.87
C THR A 96 -10.35 -3.64 -1.92
N SER A 97 -10.54 -3.02 -0.76
CA SER A 97 -11.56 -3.48 0.21
C SER A 97 -12.98 -3.42 -0.35
N ALA A 98 -13.28 -2.44 -1.22
CA ALA A 98 -14.58 -2.30 -1.87
C ALA A 98 -14.76 -3.29 -3.03
N ASN A 99 -13.72 -3.46 -3.86
CA ASN A 99 -13.81 -4.25 -5.10
C ASN A 99 -13.52 -5.75 -4.89
N CYS A 100 -12.76 -6.07 -3.85
CA CYS A 100 -12.27 -7.39 -3.52
C CYS A 100 -12.51 -7.71 -2.03
N PRO A 101 -13.78 -7.83 -1.59
CA PRO A 101 -14.10 -7.95 -0.17
C PRO A 101 -13.55 -9.22 0.49
N ASN A 102 -13.19 -10.24 -0.28
CA ASN A 102 -12.61 -11.48 0.25
C ASN A 102 -11.08 -11.48 0.33
N THR A 103 -10.42 -10.51 -0.31
CA THR A 103 -8.95 -10.38 -0.27
C THR A 103 -8.50 -9.98 1.13
N LYS A 104 -7.52 -10.69 1.68
CA LYS A 104 -6.84 -10.29 2.91
C LYS A 104 -5.77 -9.28 2.58
N LEU A 105 -5.80 -8.13 3.25
CA LEU A 105 -4.78 -7.09 3.06
C LEU A 105 -3.63 -7.28 4.05
N VAL A 106 -2.42 -7.20 3.51
CA VAL A 106 -1.17 -7.16 4.28
C VAL A 106 -0.50 -5.83 3.98
N LEU A 107 -0.21 -5.04 5.01
CA LEU A 107 0.50 -3.78 4.84
C LEU A 107 1.96 -3.97 5.18
N GLY A 108 2.87 -3.49 4.35
CA GLY A 108 4.30 -3.65 4.55
C GLY A 108 5.05 -2.37 4.28
N GLY A 109 6.10 -2.10 5.04
CA GLY A 109 6.91 -0.92 4.83
C GLY A 109 8.34 -1.09 5.30
N TYR A 110 9.28 -0.48 4.59
CA TYR A 110 10.69 -0.42 4.98
C TYR A 110 11.15 1.02 5.15
N SER A 111 11.82 1.35 6.26
CA SER A 111 12.40 2.68 6.51
C SER A 111 11.34 3.78 6.43
N GLN A 112 11.51 4.80 5.58
CA GLN A 112 10.47 5.79 5.25
C GLN A 112 9.13 5.14 4.85
N GLY A 113 9.14 4.02 4.13
CA GLY A 113 7.93 3.27 3.81
C GLY A 113 7.24 2.67 5.04
N ALA A 114 7.98 2.28 6.07
CA ALA A 114 7.40 1.88 7.35
C ALA A 114 6.74 3.06 8.07
N ALA A 115 7.29 4.28 7.93
CA ALA A 115 6.62 5.50 8.38
C ALA A 115 5.30 5.73 7.62
N VAL A 116 5.32 5.63 6.28
CA VAL A 116 4.11 5.73 5.44
C VAL A 116 3.03 4.77 5.92
N VAL A 117 3.36 3.50 6.14
CA VAL A 117 2.37 2.51 6.66
C VAL A 117 1.90 2.85 8.07
N GLY A 118 2.76 3.38 8.94
CA GLY A 118 2.37 3.88 10.25
C GLY A 118 1.30 4.96 10.15
N PHE A 119 1.49 5.97 9.30
CA PHE A 119 0.48 7.01 9.05
C PHE A 119 -0.79 6.49 8.39
N VAL A 120 -0.70 5.50 7.49
CA VAL A 120 -1.89 4.85 6.90
C VAL A 120 -2.73 4.14 7.98
N THR A 121 -2.06 3.58 9.00
CA THR A 121 -2.68 2.84 10.09
C THR A 121 -3.00 3.70 11.31
N ALA A 122 -2.86 5.02 11.21
CA ALA A 122 -3.21 5.95 12.28
C ALA A 122 -4.72 5.97 12.52
N ASP A 123 -5.12 6.10 13.79
CA ASP A 123 -6.51 6.29 14.22
C ASP A 123 -6.95 7.77 14.16
N ALA A 124 -5.99 8.69 14.09
CA ALA A 124 -6.20 10.09 13.80
C ALA A 124 -5.02 10.67 13.01
N ILE A 125 -5.28 11.70 12.19
CA ILE A 125 -4.24 12.45 11.49
C ILE A 125 -3.49 13.31 12.53
N PRO A 126 -2.17 13.15 12.71
CA PRO A 126 -1.42 13.93 13.69
C PRO A 126 -1.43 15.43 13.38
N ALA A 127 -1.35 16.26 14.42
CA ALA A 127 -1.25 17.71 14.25
C ALA A 127 -0.03 18.07 13.39
N GLY A 128 -0.21 18.97 12.42
CA GLY A 128 0.84 19.35 11.46
C GLY A 128 1.00 18.39 10.27
N TYR A 129 0.33 17.24 10.27
CA TYR A 129 0.34 16.30 9.15
C TYR A 129 -0.81 16.60 8.17
N ALA A 130 -0.54 17.37 7.12
CA ALA A 130 -1.58 17.80 6.18
C ALA A 130 -1.84 16.75 5.08
N VAL A 131 -3.01 16.12 5.11
CA VAL A 131 -3.49 15.24 4.02
C VAL A 131 -4.55 15.96 3.17
N PRO A 132 -4.60 15.73 1.84
CA PRO A 132 -5.64 16.30 0.98
C PRO A 132 -7.06 15.94 1.46
N PRO A 133 -8.03 16.86 1.39
CA PRO A 133 -9.43 16.55 1.68
C PRO A 133 -9.93 15.38 0.83
N GLY A 134 -10.70 14.47 1.44
CA GLY A 134 -11.21 13.27 0.77
C GLY A 134 -10.27 12.07 0.77
N THR A 135 -9.05 12.20 1.30
CA THR A 135 -8.19 11.04 1.58
C THR A 135 -8.89 10.12 2.61
N PRO A 136 -8.94 8.79 2.40
CA PRO A 136 -9.66 7.86 3.28
C PRO A 136 -8.88 7.58 4.58
N LEU A 137 -8.62 8.63 5.36
CA LEU A 137 -7.90 8.58 6.63
C LEU A 137 -8.71 9.25 7.76
N PRO A 138 -8.74 8.64 8.96
CA PRO A 138 -8.31 7.28 9.26
C PRO A 138 -9.08 6.25 8.40
N LEU A 139 -8.48 5.08 8.17
CA LEU A 139 -9.16 4.03 7.41
C LEU A 139 -10.48 3.65 8.10
N PRO A 140 -11.62 3.56 7.37
CA PRO A 140 -12.90 3.14 7.96
C PRO A 140 -12.76 1.79 8.67
N SER A 141 -13.50 1.57 9.76
CA SER A 141 -13.39 0.33 10.57
C SER A 141 -13.54 -0.94 9.73
N GLY A 142 -14.53 -0.98 8.82
CA GLY A 142 -14.73 -2.11 7.91
C GLY A 142 -13.58 -2.36 6.93
N VAL A 143 -12.75 -1.35 6.64
CA VAL A 143 -11.50 -1.47 5.87
C VAL A 143 -10.36 -1.92 6.77
N ALA A 144 -10.24 -1.34 7.97
CA ALA A 144 -9.25 -1.72 8.96
C ALA A 144 -9.36 -3.22 9.34
N ASP A 145 -10.57 -3.77 9.41
CA ASP A 145 -10.83 -5.19 9.69
C ASP A 145 -10.37 -6.13 8.55
N ARG A 146 -10.19 -5.62 7.33
CA ARG A 146 -9.65 -6.39 6.19
C ARG A 146 -8.14 -6.50 6.22
N VAL A 147 -7.47 -5.60 6.92
CA VAL A 147 -6.03 -5.69 7.16
C VAL A 147 -5.78 -6.83 8.14
N ALA A 148 -5.19 -7.92 7.67
CA ALA A 148 -4.91 -9.11 8.45
C ALA A 148 -3.60 -8.99 9.23
N ALA A 149 -2.60 -8.31 8.65
CA ALA A 149 -1.29 -8.10 9.27
C ALA A 149 -0.59 -6.85 8.73
N VAL A 150 0.34 -6.33 9.54
CA VAL A 150 1.24 -5.22 9.19
C VAL A 150 2.68 -5.65 9.48
N ALA A 151 3.59 -5.51 8.51
CA ALA A 151 5.00 -5.85 8.65
C ALA A 151 5.88 -4.60 8.43
N LEU A 152 6.52 -4.12 9.49
CA LEU A 152 7.35 -2.92 9.47
C LEU A 152 8.81 -3.30 9.66
N PHE A 153 9.66 -2.85 8.74
CA PHE A 153 11.11 -3.09 8.77
C PHE A 153 11.83 -1.76 8.94
N GLY A 154 12.62 -1.61 10.00
CA GLY A 154 13.37 -0.39 10.25
C GLY A 154 12.48 0.84 10.40
N LYS A 155 11.32 0.69 11.05
CA LYS A 155 10.40 1.80 11.30
C LYS A 155 11.12 2.92 12.07
N PRO A 156 11.17 4.15 11.55
CA PRO A 156 11.85 5.24 12.22
C PRO A 156 11.43 5.44 13.68
N SER A 157 12.44 5.63 14.53
CA SER A 157 12.27 5.96 15.94
C SER A 157 11.79 7.40 16.11
N PRO A 158 11.17 7.76 17.26
CA PRO A 158 10.86 9.16 17.56
C PRO A 158 12.08 10.08 17.51
N LYS A 159 13.27 9.58 17.89
CA LYS A 159 14.53 10.33 17.77
C LYS A 159 14.86 10.67 16.32
N PHE A 160 14.75 9.70 15.42
CA PHE A 160 15.01 9.93 14.01
C PHE A 160 13.98 10.89 13.41
N MET A 161 12.69 10.68 13.69
CA MET A 161 11.62 11.56 13.20
C MET A 161 11.82 13.00 13.65
N ALA A 162 12.17 13.22 14.92
CA ALA A 162 12.50 14.56 15.42
C ALA A 162 13.72 15.19 14.74
N ALA A 163 14.72 14.39 14.35
CA ALA A 163 15.92 14.89 13.66
C ALA A 163 15.66 15.32 12.21
N ILE A 164 14.53 14.91 11.62
CA ILE A 164 14.09 15.30 10.27
C ILE A 164 12.85 16.20 10.30
N ASP A 165 12.50 16.75 11.47
CA ASP A 165 11.34 17.62 11.68
C ASP A 165 9.99 17.01 11.27
N GLU A 166 9.85 15.68 11.39
CA GLU A 166 8.62 14.94 11.09
C GLU A 166 7.94 14.43 12.38
N PRO A 167 6.59 14.29 12.38
CA PRO A 167 5.89 13.73 13.53
C PRO A 167 6.27 12.27 13.79
N ALA A 168 6.22 11.84 15.04
CA ALA A 168 6.48 10.44 15.39
C ALA A 168 5.54 9.51 14.61
N VAL A 169 6.10 8.41 14.08
CA VAL A 169 5.32 7.42 13.31
C VAL A 169 4.25 6.79 14.20
N PRO A 170 2.95 6.98 13.92
CA PRO A 170 1.88 6.42 14.72
C PRO A 170 1.67 4.94 14.40
N LEU A 171 0.93 4.26 15.29
CA LEU A 171 0.34 2.95 15.03
C LEU A 171 -1.01 2.90 15.75
N GLY A 172 -2.10 2.91 14.99
CA GLY A 172 -3.45 2.95 15.55
C GLY A 172 -3.74 1.69 16.40
N PRO A 173 -4.54 1.81 17.47
CA PRO A 173 -4.85 0.69 18.37
C PRO A 173 -5.37 -0.58 17.68
N ALA A 174 -6.16 -0.41 16.60
CA ALA A 174 -6.70 -1.51 15.81
C ALA A 174 -5.64 -2.37 15.11
N TYR A 175 -4.41 -1.85 14.95
CA TYR A 175 -3.32 -2.51 14.24
C TYR A 175 -2.27 -3.13 15.16
N VAL A 176 -2.15 -2.67 16.41
CA VAL A 176 -1.11 -3.13 17.36
C VAL A 176 -1.05 -4.66 17.47
N GLY A 177 -2.21 -5.33 17.65
CA GLY A 177 -2.26 -6.79 17.80
C GLY A 177 -1.96 -7.59 16.51
N LYS A 178 -1.85 -6.90 15.38
CA LYS A 178 -1.57 -7.47 14.06
C LYS A 178 -0.35 -6.88 13.37
N THR A 179 0.49 -6.16 14.11
CA THR A 179 1.74 -5.62 13.61
C THR A 179 2.92 -6.44 14.11
N ILE A 180 3.86 -6.73 13.21
CA ILE A 180 5.23 -7.09 13.55
C ILE A 180 6.13 -5.90 13.17
N ASP A 181 6.83 -5.35 14.16
CA ASP A 181 7.72 -4.19 14.03
C ASP A 181 9.17 -4.62 14.29
N LEU A 182 9.96 -4.67 13.23
CA LEU A 182 11.28 -5.28 13.21
C LEU A 182 12.35 -4.19 13.11
N CYS A 183 13.21 -4.15 14.12
CA CYS A 183 14.36 -3.25 14.17
C CYS A 183 15.64 -4.06 14.33
N ALA A 184 16.53 -4.01 13.33
CA ALA A 184 17.82 -4.68 13.40
C ALA A 184 18.70 -4.08 14.50
N THR A 185 19.43 -4.92 15.23
CA THR A 185 20.35 -4.45 16.27
C THR A 185 21.37 -3.47 15.69
N GLY A 186 21.48 -2.29 16.29
CA GLY A 186 22.38 -1.22 15.85
C GLY A 186 21.88 -0.44 14.63
N ASP A 187 20.64 -0.59 14.20
CA ASP A 187 20.04 0.23 13.15
C ASP A 187 19.78 1.66 13.67
N PRO A 188 20.43 2.69 13.09
CA PRO A 188 20.33 4.07 13.58
C PRO A 188 18.99 4.75 13.27
N ILE A 189 18.15 4.16 12.42
CA ILE A 189 16.86 4.73 12.03
C ILE A 189 15.79 4.33 13.02
N CYS A 190 15.69 3.04 13.35
CA CYS A 190 14.65 2.51 14.23
C CYS A 190 15.05 2.40 15.70
N SER A 191 16.34 2.44 16.04
CA SER A 191 16.81 2.41 17.43
C SER A 191 17.07 3.80 18.00
N GLN A 192 16.98 3.92 19.33
CA GLN A 192 17.34 5.14 20.05
C GLN A 192 18.85 5.28 20.25
N GLU A 193 19.54 4.14 20.36
CA GLU A 193 20.98 4.03 20.68
C GLU A 193 21.85 4.41 19.47
N GLY A 194 21.36 4.20 18.24
CA GLY A 194 22.13 4.43 17.03
C GLY A 194 22.97 3.21 16.62
N GLY A 195 23.86 3.41 15.66
CA GLY A 195 24.80 2.37 15.22
C GLY A 195 25.17 2.53 13.75
N SER A 196 25.08 1.44 12.99
CA SER A 196 25.58 1.37 11.61
C SER A 196 24.46 1.39 10.59
N SER A 197 24.59 2.21 9.54
CA SER A 197 23.70 2.18 8.37
C SER A 197 23.67 0.83 7.65
N ALA A 198 24.72 0.00 7.84
CA ALA A 198 24.72 -1.37 7.35
C ALA A 198 23.63 -2.21 8.02
N ALA A 199 23.37 -2.01 9.32
CA ALA A 199 22.30 -2.69 10.03
C ALA A 199 20.92 -2.29 9.49
N HIS A 200 20.73 -1.02 9.15
CA HIS A 200 19.50 -0.58 8.50
C HIS A 200 19.26 -1.27 7.15
N SER A 201 20.33 -1.65 6.45
CA SER A 201 20.26 -2.28 5.13
C SER A 201 20.19 -3.82 5.18
N MET A 202 20.17 -4.47 6.34
CA MET A 202 20.40 -5.93 6.43
C MET A 202 19.15 -6.79 6.59
N TYR A 203 17.94 -6.22 6.61
CA TYR A 203 16.68 -6.96 6.87
C TYR A 203 16.45 -8.17 5.95
N ALA A 204 16.90 -8.10 4.69
CA ALA A 204 16.78 -9.22 3.74
C ALA A 204 17.77 -10.37 4.02
N GLY A 205 18.81 -10.15 4.83
CA GLY A 205 19.88 -11.12 5.09
C GLY A 205 20.03 -11.53 6.56
N ASN A 206 19.25 -10.97 7.48
CA ASN A 206 19.38 -11.22 8.92
C ASN A 206 18.24 -12.09 9.50
N GLY A 207 17.42 -12.70 8.64
CA GLY A 207 16.30 -13.56 9.05
C GLY A 207 15.00 -12.84 9.39
N MET A 208 15.01 -11.51 9.56
CA MET A 208 13.81 -10.75 9.93
C MET A 208 12.73 -10.76 8.84
N VAL A 209 13.13 -10.84 7.57
CA VAL A 209 12.18 -11.04 6.46
C VAL A 209 11.39 -12.33 6.60
N GLN A 210 12.04 -13.45 6.94
CA GLN A 210 11.34 -14.72 7.15
C GLN A 210 10.45 -14.65 8.40
N GLN A 211 10.95 -14.06 9.49
CA GLN A 211 10.15 -13.84 10.70
C GLN A 211 8.85 -13.05 10.42
N ALA A 212 8.92 -12.04 9.55
CA ALA A 212 7.73 -11.30 9.12
C ALA A 212 6.80 -12.14 8.25
N ALA A 213 7.34 -12.92 7.30
CA ALA A 213 6.55 -13.81 6.45
C ALA A 213 5.81 -14.86 7.28
N ASP A 214 6.49 -15.52 8.21
CA ASP A 214 5.90 -16.49 9.15
C ASP A 214 4.76 -15.85 9.95
N PHE A 215 5.00 -14.66 10.53
CA PHE A 215 3.97 -13.93 11.27
C PHE A 215 2.74 -13.64 10.41
N VAL A 216 2.95 -13.11 9.20
CA VAL A 216 1.87 -12.76 8.28
C VAL A 216 1.11 -14.01 7.82
N ALA A 217 1.81 -15.10 7.52
CA ALA A 217 1.21 -16.36 7.10
C ALA A 217 0.18 -16.87 8.12
N THR A 218 0.48 -16.78 9.42
CA THR A 218 -0.46 -17.20 10.48
C THR A 218 -1.74 -16.34 10.56
N ARG A 219 -1.76 -15.15 9.95
CA ARG A 219 -2.91 -14.22 9.99
C ARG A 219 -3.76 -14.24 8.73
N VAL A 220 -3.21 -14.76 7.64
CA VAL A 220 -3.88 -14.86 6.34
C VAL A 220 -4.17 -16.30 5.91
N ALA A 221 -3.72 -17.30 6.70
CA ALA A 221 -4.06 -18.71 6.55
C ALA A 221 -5.57 -18.95 6.59
#